data_AF-A0A5R2MU41-F1
#
_entry.id   AF-A0A5R2MU41-F1
#
_cell.length_a   1.000
_cell.length_b   1.000
_cell.length_c   1.000
_cell.angle_alpha   90.00
_cell.angle_beta   90.00
_cell.angle_gamma   90.00
#
_symmetry.space_group_name_H-M   'P 1'
#
loop_
_entity.id
_entity.type
_entity.pdbx_description
1 polymer ?
#
loop_
_entity_poly.entity_id
_entity_poly.type
_entity_poly.pdbx_seq_one_letter_code
_entity_poly.pdbx_strand_id
1 'polypeptide(L)'
;ILVVVFSTALGWFPGYGAYSPGAITGSLGSFLDYLRHLTLPATAVALGLIGQYVVVARAAMSDVLTEDYMVTARAKGLTNGQMLMRHAFRNAMLPVVTLITL
;
A
#
# COMPACT_ATOMS: atom_id res chain seq x y z
N ILE A 1 10.46 7.76 12.37
CA ILE A 1 9.61 7.15 13.42
C ILE A 1 9.39 5.66 13.15
N LEU A 2 8.85 5.24 12.01
CA LEU A 2 8.71 3.81 11.65
C LEU A 2 10.03 3.02 11.70
N VAL A 3 11.12 3.59 11.17
CA VAL A 3 12.48 3.00 11.24
C VAL A 3 12.99 2.85 12.67
N VAL A 4 12.67 3.81 13.55
CA VAL A 4 13.12 3.80 14.96
C VAL A 4 12.33 2.77 15.75
N VAL A 5 11.01 2.69 15.58
CA VAL A 5 10.13 1.74 16.29
C VAL A 5 10.47 0.29 15.90
N PHE A 6 10.72 0.02 14.63
CA PHE A 6 11.07 -1.33 14.18
C PHE A 6 12.52 -1.73 14.49
N SER A 7 13.44 -0.76 14.57
CA SER A 7 14.86 -1.00 14.91
C SER A 7 15.09 -1.16 16.43
N THR A 8 14.43 -0.33 17.25
CA THR A 8 14.76 -0.23 18.69
C THR A 8 13.75 -0.92 19.62
N ALA A 9 12.47 -1.06 19.25
CA ALA A 9 11.46 -1.62 20.15
C ALA A 9 11.27 -3.15 20.01
N LEU A 10 11.60 -3.74 18.86
CA LEU A 10 11.35 -5.17 18.59
C LEU A 10 12.62 -6.05 18.62
N GLY A 11 13.83 -5.48 18.63
CA GLY A 11 15.08 -6.21 18.86
C GLY A 11 15.40 -7.35 17.88
N TRP A 12 14.73 -7.44 16.72
CA TRP A 12 14.89 -8.55 15.79
C TRP A 12 15.90 -8.29 14.65
N PHE A 13 16.20 -7.05 14.24
CA PHE A 13 17.14 -6.77 13.14
C PHE A 13 17.88 -5.42 13.25
N PRO A 14 19.17 -5.35 12.87
CA PRO A 14 20.02 -4.17 13.05
C PRO A 14 19.71 -3.06 12.03
N GLY A 15 19.60 -1.83 12.52
CA GLY A 15 19.23 -0.65 11.73
C GLY A 15 20.26 -0.13 10.71
N TYR A 16 21.35 -0.86 10.45
CA TYR A 16 22.38 -0.56 9.45
C TYR A 16 23.08 -1.85 8.95
N GLY A 17 23.38 -1.92 7.65
CA GLY A 17 24.24 -2.95 7.05
C GLY A 17 23.58 -3.73 5.91
N ALA A 18 24.14 -3.60 4.70
CA ALA A 18 23.64 -4.28 3.48
C ALA A 18 24.04 -5.77 3.37
N TYR A 19 24.70 -6.36 4.38
CA TYR A 19 25.21 -7.74 4.33
C TYR A 19 25.25 -8.39 5.72
N SER A 20 24.97 -9.69 5.78
CA SER A 20 25.48 -10.54 6.86
C SER A 20 26.97 -10.81 6.61
N PRO A 21 27.85 -10.75 7.63
CA PRO A 21 29.25 -11.14 7.45
C PRO A 21 29.31 -12.66 7.24
N GLY A 22 29.62 -13.11 6.01
CA GLY A 22 29.97 -14.52 5.75
C GLY A 22 29.19 -15.25 4.65
N ALA A 23 28.35 -14.58 3.85
CA ALA A 23 27.68 -15.24 2.73
C ALA A 23 28.68 -15.58 1.61
N ILE A 24 28.99 -16.86 1.45
CA ILE A 24 29.85 -17.39 0.39
C ILE A 24 29.18 -17.07 -0.97
N THR A 25 29.90 -16.34 -1.81
CA THR A 25 29.48 -15.88 -3.13
C THR A 25 29.42 -17.06 -4.11
N GLY A 26 28.22 -17.37 -4.65
CA GLY A 26 28.10 -18.25 -5.84
C GLY A 26 26.95 -19.26 -5.93
N SER A 27 26.02 -19.34 -4.98
CA SER A 27 24.93 -20.34 -4.99
C SER A 27 23.54 -19.73 -5.21
N LEU A 28 22.62 -20.48 -5.84
CA LEU A 28 21.17 -20.18 -5.91
C LEU A 28 20.56 -19.90 -4.51
N GLY A 29 21.15 -20.48 -3.46
CA GLY A 29 20.78 -20.20 -2.07
C GLY A 29 21.04 -18.75 -1.66
N SER A 30 22.12 -18.13 -2.14
CA SER A 30 22.48 -16.74 -1.84
C SER A 30 21.53 -15.73 -2.48
N PHE A 31 20.94 -16.06 -3.65
CA PHE A 31 19.91 -15.24 -4.29
C PHE A 31 18.58 -15.25 -3.53
N LEU A 32 18.17 -16.42 -3.02
CA LEU A 32 16.96 -16.56 -2.22
C LEU A 32 17.10 -15.82 -0.88
N ASP A 33 18.28 -15.88 -0.26
CA ASP A 33 18.57 -15.17 0.98
C ASP A 33 18.57 -13.64 0.78
N TYR A 34 19.10 -13.17 -0.35
CA TYR A 34 19.03 -11.76 -0.75
C TYR A 34 17.59 -11.27 -0.95
N LEU A 35 16.74 -12.05 -1.65
CA LEU A 35 15.33 -11.71 -1.80
C LEU A 35 14.60 -11.64 -0.45
N ARG A 36 14.89 -12.56 0.47
CA ARG A 36 14.28 -12.58 1.80
C ARG A 36 14.70 -11.36 2.63
N HIS A 37 15.97 -10.97 2.56
CA HIS A 37 16.48 -9.76 3.21
C HIS A 37 15.94 -8.47 2.60
N LEU A 38 15.58 -8.46 1.31
CA LEU A 38 14.94 -7.31 0.66
C LEU A 38 13.44 -7.18 0.94
N THR A 39 12.74 -8.29 1.22
CA THR A 39 11.28 -8.25 1.45
C THR A 39 10.89 -7.38 2.65
N LEU A 40 11.68 -7.38 3.73
CA LEU A 40 11.44 -6.60 4.94
C LEU A 40 11.57 -5.06 4.74
N PRO A 41 12.69 -4.52 4.22
CA PRO A 41 12.79 -3.09 3.93
C PRO A 41 11.82 -2.65 2.84
N ALA A 42 11.57 -3.48 1.81
CA ALA A 42 10.61 -3.14 0.76
C ALA A 42 9.18 -3.02 1.30
N THR A 43 8.74 -3.93 2.18
CA THR A 43 7.41 -3.87 2.80
C THR A 43 7.26 -2.70 3.78
N ALA A 44 8.30 -2.40 4.56
CA ALA A 44 8.30 -1.24 5.46
C ALA A 44 8.15 0.09 4.70
N VAL A 45 8.86 0.26 3.59
CA VAL A 45 8.75 1.43 2.72
C VAL A 45 7.38 1.47 2.02
N ALA A 46 6.92 0.33 1.48
CA ALA A 46 5.62 0.24 0.83
C ALA A 46 4.47 0.62 1.77
N LEU A 47 4.47 0.14 3.02
CA LEU A 47 3.45 0.48 4.01
C LEU A 47 3.44 1.98 4.35
N GLY A 48 4.61 2.61 4.43
CA GLY A 48 4.72 4.06 4.64
C GLY A 48 4.10 4.88 3.50
N LEU A 49 4.37 4.49 2.26
CA LEU A 49 3.78 5.13 1.07
C LEU A 49 2.27 4.90 0.98
N ILE A 50 1.81 3.67 1.19
CA ILE A 50 0.40 3.29 1.11
C ILE A 50 -0.46 4.11 2.09
N GLY A 51 0.05 4.42 3.29
CA GLY A 51 -0.69 5.18 4.29
C GLY A 51 -1.22 6.52 3.77
N GLN A 52 -0.40 7.27 3.03
CA GLN A 52 -0.80 8.56 2.45
C GLN A 52 -1.90 8.38 1.39
N TYR A 53 -1.73 7.40 0.48
CA TYR A 53 -2.72 7.12 -0.55
C TYR A 53 -4.05 6.63 0.03
N VAL A 54 -4.03 5.84 1.10
CA VAL A 54 -5.25 5.30 1.75
C VAL A 54 -6.10 6.41 2.35
N VAL A 55 -5.50 7.41 3.00
CA VAL A 55 -6.25 8.53 3.58
C VAL A 55 -6.95 9.32 2.48
N VAL A 56 -6.26 9.62 1.39
CA VAL A 56 -6.81 10.33 0.23
C VAL A 56 -7.91 9.50 -0.45
N ALA A 57 -7.66 8.22 -0.69
CA ALA A 57 -8.64 7.32 -1.30
C ALA A 57 -9.90 7.20 -0.42
N ARG A 58 -9.75 7.16 0.91
CA ARG A 58 -10.89 7.12 1.84
C ARG A 58 -11.70 8.41 1.78
N ALA A 59 -11.05 9.57 1.72
CA ALA A 59 -11.74 10.85 1.58
C ALA A 59 -12.51 10.90 0.25
N ALA A 60 -11.84 10.60 -0.86
CA ALA A 60 -12.44 10.57 -2.19
C ALA A 60 -13.62 9.58 -2.30
N MET A 61 -13.49 8.39 -1.70
CA MET A 61 -14.60 7.42 -1.61
C MET A 61 -15.79 7.99 -0.83
N SER A 62 -15.54 8.71 0.26
CA SER A 62 -16.61 9.31 1.07
C SER A 62 -17.38 10.38 0.29
N ASP A 63 -16.66 11.23 -0.47
CA ASP A 63 -17.26 12.27 -1.31
C ASP A 63 -18.10 11.65 -2.42
N VAL A 64 -17.54 10.64 -3.12
CA VAL A 64 -18.20 9.96 -4.23
C VAL A 64 -19.48 9.23 -3.82
N LEU A 65 -19.52 8.64 -2.62
CA LEU A 65 -20.72 7.98 -2.11
C LEU A 65 -21.89 8.95 -1.87
N THR A 66 -21.62 10.24 -1.74
CA THR A 66 -22.64 11.28 -1.56
C THR A 66 -23.16 11.89 -2.86
N GLU A 67 -22.63 11.49 -4.02
CA GLU A 67 -23.04 12.04 -5.30
C GLU A 67 -24.40 11.51 -5.78
N ASP A 68 -25.16 12.37 -6.45
CA ASP A 68 -26.53 12.10 -6.90
C ASP A 68 -26.64 10.88 -7.83
N TYR A 69 -25.60 10.58 -8.60
CA TYR A 69 -25.58 9.40 -9.48
C TYR A 69 -25.60 8.08 -8.68
N MET A 70 -25.15 8.07 -7.43
CA MET A 70 -25.23 6.90 -6.56
C MET A 70 -26.66 6.62 -6.12
N VAL A 71 -27.45 7.68 -5.87
CA VAL A 71 -28.89 7.56 -5.57
C VAL A 71 -29.64 7.06 -6.80
N THR A 72 -29.31 7.57 -7.99
CA THR A 72 -29.92 7.07 -9.23
C THR A 72 -29.48 5.64 -9.55
N ALA A 73 -28.23 5.26 -9.28
CA ALA A 73 -27.77 3.89 -9.42
C ALA A 73 -28.55 2.94 -8.50
N ARG A 74 -28.79 3.34 -7.25
CA ARG A 74 -29.65 2.58 -6.33
C ARG A 74 -31.09 2.49 -6.83
N ALA A 75 -31.65 3.57 -7.36
CA ALA A 75 -33.00 3.58 -7.93
C ALA A 75 -33.13 2.67 -9.16
N LYS A 76 -32.04 2.47 -9.93
CA LYS A 76 -31.96 1.51 -11.03
C LYS A 76 -31.84 0.04 -10.59
N GLY A 77 -31.80 -0.22 -9.27
CA GLY A 77 -31.70 -1.58 -8.72
C GLY A 77 -30.29 -2.17 -8.72
N LEU A 78 -29.24 -1.35 -8.88
CA LEU A 78 -27.86 -1.84 -8.76
C LEU A 78 -27.58 -2.30 -7.33
N THR A 79 -26.89 -3.44 -7.20
CA THR A 79 -26.45 -3.95 -5.90
C THR A 79 -25.37 -3.05 -5.30
N ASN A 80 -25.26 -3.01 -3.97
CA ASN A 80 -24.23 -2.21 -3.28
C ASN A 80 -22.80 -2.53 -3.79
N GLY A 81 -22.50 -3.80 -4.08
CA GLY A 81 -21.20 -4.21 -4.64
C GLY A 81 -20.95 -3.67 -6.05
N GLN A 82 -21.97 -3.70 -6.93
CA GLN A 82 -21.87 -3.15 -8.29
C GLN A 82 -21.69 -1.63 -8.27
N MET A 83 -22.42 -0.93 -7.39
CA MET A 83 -22.25 0.51 -7.21
C MET A 83 -20.86 0.85 -6.69
N LEU A 84 -20.37 0.10 -5.70
CA LEU A 84 -19.05 0.33 -5.11
C LEU A 84 -17.92 0.12 -6.13
N MET A 85 -17.90 -1.01 -6.84
CA MET A 85 -16.78 -1.33 -7.74
C MET A 85 -16.86 -0.64 -9.11
N ARG A 86 -18.06 -0.46 -9.66
CA ARG A 86 -18.23 0.04 -11.03
C ARG A 86 -18.37 1.55 -11.11
N HIS A 87 -18.88 2.19 -10.06
CA HIS A 87 -19.11 3.63 -10.01
C HIS A 87 -18.21 4.30 -8.97
N ALA A 88 -18.35 3.93 -7.70
CA ALA A 88 -17.69 4.66 -6.64
C ALA A 88 -16.16 4.55 -6.69
N PHE A 89 -15.63 3.33 -6.77
CA PHE A 89 -14.20 3.08 -6.80
C PHE A 89 -13.51 3.68 -8.03
N ARG A 90 -14.12 3.54 -9.22
CA ARG A 90 -13.57 4.10 -10.46
C ARG A 90 -13.47 5.62 -10.42
N ASN A 91 -14.46 6.30 -9.84
CA ASN A 91 -14.46 7.76 -9.70
C ASN A 91 -13.54 8.24 -8.56
N ALA A 92 -13.53 7.53 -7.44
CA ALA A 92 -12.68 7.86 -6.29
C ALA A 92 -11.19 7.60 -6.51
N MET A 93 -10.79 6.88 -7.57
CA MET A 93 -9.39 6.71 -7.94
C MET A 93 -8.78 7.93 -8.64
N LEU A 94 -9.58 8.86 -9.16
CA LEU A 94 -9.04 10.03 -9.88
C LEU A 94 -8.03 10.84 -9.04
N PRO A 95 -8.30 11.17 -7.76
CA PRO A 95 -7.34 11.89 -6.92
C PRO A 95 -6.10 11.05 -6.58
N VAL A 96 -6.27 9.73 -6.47
CA VAL A 96 -5.17 8.79 -6.17
C VAL A 96 -4.20 8.70 -7.35
N VAL A 97 -4.72 8.62 -8.57
CA VAL A 97 -3.89 8.60 -9.79
C VAL A 97 -3.12 9.90 -9.92
N THR A 98 -3.75 11.05 -9.68
CA THR A 98 -3.08 12.36 -9.71
C THR A 98 -1.93 12.42 -8.70
N LEU A 99 -2.11 11.86 -7.49
CA LEU A 99 -1.07 11.81 -6.47
C LEU A 99 0.07 10.85 -6.80
N ILE A 100 -0.18 9.82 -7.62
CA ILE A 100 0.87 8.92 -8.12
C ILE A 100 1.67 9.59 -9.25
N THR A 101 1.03 10.46 -10.04
CA THR A 101 1.68 11.14 -11.17
C THR A 101 2.48 12.39 -10.80
N LEU A 102 2.24 12.96 -9.62
CA LEU A 102 2.98 14.11 -9.07
C LEU A 102 4.29 13.66 -8.42
#